data_AF-A0A166JEZ6-F1
#
_entry.id   AF-A0A166JEZ6-F1
#
_cell.length_a   1.000
_cell.length_b   1.000
_cell.length_c   1.000
_cell.angle_alpha   90.00
_cell.angle_beta   90.00
_cell.angle_gamma   90.00
#
_symmetry.space_group_name_H-M   'P 1'
#
loop_
_entity.id
_entity.type
_entity.pdbx_description
1 polymer ?
#
loop_
_entity_poly.entity_id
_entity_poly.type
_entity_poly.pdbx_seq_one_letter_code
_entity_poly.pdbx_strand_id
1 'polypeptide(L)'
;MCTASSICDLLGRLTSAFDNAATAPIACAILILSLEAEARNSLTSLTEFARLLAARIGLAEGTVLRRYNEIYDLIEEWIQEVPWLDQVETKGNGRRKVPKRVVVARGIKDVLQFQEEIWRKKVEAHGKVQLELDLDDEEDRSDDETLSTTTGSSSSASKRGSEAPDDTRVDRPRKRRKTKHRDLDDASSFLLRPLNSSLPAVADPSGPPPSALAVTSTSLALAQRPTTPQPLPLMSYLLTASPSAVSLNHKPSRLQLLVAERAHGVDDIDDCELFADGELDGFMRSDAEVADLRATLDWPDADKDGAFVNLDK
;
A
#
# COMPACT_ATOMS: atom_id res chain seq x y z
N MET A 1 20.62 -0.80 -6.76
CA MET A 1 19.37 -0.98 -6.00
C MET A 1 19.66 -1.84 -4.80
N CYS A 2 19.12 -1.52 -3.63
CA CYS A 2 19.27 -2.36 -2.44
C CYS A 2 18.26 -3.51 -2.50
N THR A 3 18.74 -4.75 -2.63
CA THR A 3 17.89 -5.96 -2.72
C THR A 3 16.91 -6.07 -1.57
N ALA A 4 17.33 -5.71 -0.36
CA ALA A 4 16.47 -5.72 0.82
C ALA A 4 15.26 -4.78 0.71
N SER A 5 15.46 -3.54 0.23
CA SER A 5 14.37 -2.58 0.02
C SER A 5 13.39 -3.08 -1.04
N SER A 6 13.89 -3.62 -2.15
CA SER A 6 13.03 -4.15 -3.22
C SER A 6 12.21 -5.36 -2.75
N ILE A 7 12.78 -6.26 -1.93
CA ILE A 7 12.03 -7.37 -1.31
C ILE A 7 10.96 -6.83 -0.36
N CYS A 8 11.27 -5.81 0.43
CA CYS A 8 10.33 -5.16 1.34
C CYS A 8 9.14 -4.55 0.58
N ASP A 9 9.41 -3.81 -0.50
CA ASP A 9 8.38 -3.19 -1.35
C ASP A 9 7.52 -4.23 -2.07
N LEU A 10 8.12 -5.36 -2.45
CA LEU A 10 7.43 -6.49 -3.08
C LEU A 10 6.48 -7.19 -2.08
N LEU A 11 6.96 -7.48 -0.88
CA LEU A 11 6.17 -8.10 0.19
C LEU A 11 4.99 -7.23 0.62
N GLY A 12 5.22 -5.91 0.78
CA GLY A 12 4.16 -4.96 1.13
C GLY A 12 3.07 -4.84 0.06
N ARG A 13 3.41 -5.05 -1.22
CA ARG A 13 2.44 -5.01 -2.32
C ARG A 13 1.66 -6.30 -2.49
N LEU A 14 2.30 -7.45 -2.29
CA LEU A 14 1.72 -8.74 -2.68
C LEU A 14 1.08 -9.50 -1.52
N THR A 15 1.41 -9.19 -0.27
CA THR A 15 1.06 -10.06 0.86
C THR A 15 0.56 -9.27 2.07
N SER A 16 -0.76 -9.30 2.28
CA SER A 16 -1.38 -8.84 3.54
C SER A 16 -1.07 -9.76 4.73
N ALA A 17 -0.44 -10.90 4.47
CA ALA A 17 -0.04 -11.88 5.49
C ALA A 17 0.90 -11.29 6.56
N PHE A 18 1.63 -10.22 6.24
CA PHE A 18 2.58 -9.59 7.15
C PHE A 18 2.05 -8.31 7.83
N ASP A 19 0.84 -7.84 7.52
CA ASP A 19 0.29 -6.59 8.06
C ASP A 19 0.16 -6.61 9.59
N ASN A 20 -0.08 -7.80 10.17
CA ASN A 20 -0.23 -7.99 11.62
C ASN A 20 1.03 -8.53 12.31
N ALA A 21 2.09 -8.75 11.55
CA ALA A 21 3.29 -9.39 12.07
C ALA A 21 4.28 -8.36 12.63
N ALA A 22 5.02 -8.74 13.67
CA ALA A 22 6.09 -7.90 14.19
C ALA A 22 7.12 -7.60 13.07
N THR A 23 7.40 -6.31 12.86
CA THR A 23 8.26 -5.82 11.77
C THR A 23 9.73 -6.25 11.94
N ALA A 24 10.22 -6.31 13.17
CA ALA A 24 11.60 -6.68 13.49
C ALA A 24 12.03 -8.07 12.96
N PRO A 25 11.35 -9.19 13.27
CA PRO A 25 11.76 -10.50 12.75
C PRO A 25 11.63 -10.61 11.22
N ILE A 26 10.68 -9.87 10.62
CA ILE A 26 10.55 -9.78 9.16
C ILE A 26 11.77 -9.07 8.57
N ALA A 27 12.17 -7.93 9.13
CA ALA A 27 13.35 -7.20 8.65
C ALA A 27 14.62 -8.06 8.75
N CYS A 28 14.79 -8.84 9.82
CA CYS A 28 15.89 -9.80 9.92
C CYS A 28 15.82 -10.88 8.83
N ALA A 29 14.65 -11.46 8.60
CA ALA A 29 14.46 -12.46 7.55
C ALA A 29 14.79 -11.90 6.16
N ILE A 30 14.31 -10.70 5.83
CA ILE A 30 14.62 -9.99 4.57
C ILE A 30 16.13 -9.74 4.45
N LEU A 31 16.80 -9.33 5.53
CA LEU A 31 18.25 -9.12 5.52
C LEU A 31 18.99 -10.42 5.18
N ILE A 32 18.62 -11.54 5.81
CA ILE A 32 19.21 -12.87 5.52
C ILE A 32 19.05 -13.22 4.04
N LEU A 33 17.83 -13.10 3.50
CA LEU A 33 17.53 -13.39 2.09
C LEU A 33 18.28 -12.45 1.15
N SER A 34 18.42 -11.17 1.50
CA SER A 34 19.16 -10.20 0.69
C SER A 34 20.65 -10.55 0.59
N LEU A 35 21.24 -11.11 1.67
CA LEU A 35 22.61 -11.59 1.68
C LEU A 35 22.78 -12.88 0.86
N GLU A 36 21.84 -13.81 0.95
CA GLU A 36 21.81 -15.01 0.10
C GLU A 36 21.69 -14.63 -1.39
N ALA A 37 20.85 -13.64 -1.70
CA ALA A 37 20.68 -13.11 -3.04
C ALA A 37 21.95 -12.43 -3.58
N GLU A 38 22.67 -11.71 -2.72
CA GLU A 38 23.94 -11.08 -3.10
C GLU A 38 25.05 -12.11 -3.30
N ALA A 39 25.12 -13.10 -2.41
CA ALA A 39 26.07 -14.21 -2.52
C ALA A 39 25.74 -15.22 -3.63
N ARG A 40 24.51 -15.17 -4.18
CA ARG A 40 23.97 -16.14 -5.15
C ARG A 40 24.10 -17.60 -4.67
N ASN A 41 24.07 -17.78 -3.35
CA ASN A 41 24.30 -19.05 -2.66
C ASN A 41 23.61 -19.05 -1.30
N SER A 42 23.31 -20.23 -0.78
CA SER A 42 22.73 -20.37 0.57
C SER A 42 23.79 -20.17 1.65
N LEU A 43 23.44 -19.49 2.74
CA LEU A 43 24.33 -19.33 3.89
C LEU A 43 24.49 -20.67 4.62
N THR A 44 25.74 -21.06 4.92
CA THR A 44 26.05 -22.33 5.60
C THR A 44 25.59 -22.36 7.06
N SER A 45 25.62 -21.21 7.74
CA SER A 45 25.29 -21.05 9.17
C SER A 45 24.09 -20.14 9.41
N LEU A 46 23.00 -20.37 8.66
CA LEU A 46 21.75 -19.61 8.76
C LEU A 46 21.23 -19.50 10.21
N THR A 47 21.27 -20.60 10.97
CA THR A 47 20.80 -20.65 12.37
C THR A 47 21.63 -19.78 13.29
N GLU A 48 22.97 -19.86 13.20
CA GLU A 48 23.86 -19.02 14.00
C GLU A 48 23.69 -17.54 13.70
N PHE A 49 23.54 -17.20 12.41
CA PHE A 49 23.32 -15.82 11.99
C PHE A 49 21.95 -15.29 12.44
N ALA A 50 20.89 -16.09 12.30
CA ALA A 50 19.56 -15.75 12.81
C ALA A 50 19.57 -15.57 14.33
N ARG A 51 20.29 -16.42 15.07
CA ARG A 51 20.47 -16.30 16.53
C ARG A 51 21.13 -14.99 16.92
N LEU A 52 22.19 -14.57 16.20
CA LEU A 52 22.88 -13.30 16.47
C LEU A 52 21.98 -12.09 16.21
N LEU A 53 21.21 -12.11 15.12
CA LEU A 53 20.24 -11.05 14.82
C LEU A 53 19.11 -11.00 15.86
N ALA A 54 18.55 -12.16 16.22
CA ALA A 54 17.49 -12.27 17.22
C ALA A 54 17.96 -11.80 18.60
N ALA A 55 19.17 -12.18 19.02
CA ALA A 55 19.77 -11.75 20.28
C ALA A 55 19.93 -10.22 20.37
N ARG A 56 20.25 -9.54 19.26
CA ARG A 56 20.34 -8.07 19.24
C ARG A 56 19.01 -7.37 19.43
N ILE A 57 17.91 -8.00 19.05
CA ILE A 57 16.57 -7.39 19.11
C ILE A 57 15.77 -7.93 20.32
N GLY A 58 16.35 -8.85 21.10
CA GLY A 58 15.66 -9.49 22.23
C GLY A 58 14.56 -10.48 21.78
N LEU A 59 14.72 -11.08 20.60
CA LEU A 59 13.78 -12.06 20.04
C LEU A 59 14.35 -13.47 20.12
N ALA A 60 13.46 -14.47 20.03
CA ALA A 60 13.86 -15.86 19.86
C ALA A 60 14.33 -16.14 18.42
N GLU A 61 15.39 -16.92 18.27
CA GLU A 61 15.92 -17.38 16.97
C GLU A 61 14.82 -18.00 16.09
N GLY A 62 13.98 -18.85 16.69
CA GLY A 62 12.89 -19.53 16.00
C GLY A 62 11.87 -18.57 15.36
N THR A 63 11.68 -17.36 15.90
CA THR A 63 10.78 -16.35 15.33
C THR A 63 11.34 -15.79 14.03
N VAL A 64 12.64 -15.51 13.99
CA VAL A 64 13.34 -15.02 12.77
C VAL A 64 13.36 -16.12 11.71
N LEU A 65 13.70 -17.35 12.09
CA LEU A 65 13.71 -18.49 11.17
C LEU A 65 12.33 -18.81 10.61
N ARG A 66 11.27 -18.69 11.42
CA ARG A 66 9.90 -18.84 10.95
C ARG A 66 9.56 -17.83 9.86
N ARG A 67 9.83 -16.53 10.10
CA ARG A 67 9.60 -15.48 9.10
C ARG A 67 10.47 -15.65 7.86
N TYR A 68 11.72 -16.10 8.03
CA TYR A 68 12.60 -16.44 6.92
C TYR A 68 11.99 -17.54 6.04
N ASN A 69 11.49 -18.64 6.62
CA ASN A 69 10.89 -19.73 5.85
C ASN A 69 9.60 -19.29 5.16
N GLU A 70 8.73 -18.53 5.84
CA GLU A 70 7.49 -18.00 5.24
C GLU A 70 7.79 -17.12 4.01
N ILE A 71 8.77 -16.20 4.11
CA ILE A 71 9.17 -15.34 2.98
C ILE A 71 9.87 -16.17 1.89
N TYR A 72 10.69 -17.15 2.29
CA TYR A 72 11.38 -18.04 1.37
C TYR A 72 10.40 -18.84 0.51
N ASP A 73 9.34 -19.40 1.11
CA ASP A 73 8.32 -20.17 0.40
C ASP A 73 7.55 -19.28 -0.59
N LEU A 74 7.23 -18.04 -0.22
CA LEU A 74 6.61 -17.05 -1.13
C LEU A 74 7.50 -16.70 -2.32
N ILE A 75 8.79 -16.46 -2.07
CA ILE A 75 9.75 -16.16 -3.14
C ILE A 75 9.92 -17.36 -4.07
N GLU A 76 9.89 -18.58 -3.53
CA GLU A 76 9.93 -19.79 -4.34
C GLU A 76 8.72 -19.88 -5.28
N GLU A 77 7.51 -19.58 -4.80
CA GLU A 77 6.32 -19.52 -5.65
C GLU A 77 6.50 -18.50 -6.78
N TRP A 78 7.05 -17.31 -6.48
CA TRP A 78 7.32 -16.30 -7.51
C TRP A 78 8.39 -16.72 -8.52
N ILE A 79 9.39 -17.49 -8.07
CA ILE A 79 10.43 -18.04 -8.95
C ILE A 79 9.83 -19.01 -9.99
N GLN A 80 8.81 -19.77 -9.62
CA GLN A 80 8.11 -20.66 -10.55
C GLN A 80 7.33 -19.89 -11.63
N GLU A 81 6.96 -18.63 -11.38
CA GLU A 81 6.32 -17.78 -12.37
C GLU A 81 7.33 -17.25 -13.44
N VAL A 82 8.64 -17.42 -13.22
CA VAL A 82 9.73 -16.94 -14.09
C VAL A 82 10.14 -18.02 -15.12
N PRO A 83 9.83 -17.87 -16.42
CA PRO A 83 9.92 -18.95 -17.41
C PRO A 83 11.33 -19.50 -17.69
N TRP A 84 12.38 -18.70 -17.45
CA TRP A 84 13.76 -19.16 -17.63
C TRP A 84 14.38 -19.77 -16.37
N LEU A 85 13.80 -19.52 -15.19
CA LEU A 85 14.26 -20.12 -13.94
C LEU A 85 13.71 -21.54 -13.76
N ASP A 86 12.48 -21.79 -14.21
CA ASP A 86 11.82 -23.11 -14.23
C ASP A 86 12.64 -24.19 -14.95
N GLN A 87 13.51 -23.78 -15.87
CA GLN A 87 14.35 -24.70 -16.65
C GLN A 87 15.41 -25.42 -15.82
N VAL A 88 15.71 -24.94 -14.60
CA VAL A 88 16.64 -25.60 -13.68
C VAL A 88 16.01 -26.86 -13.08
N GLU A 89 14.68 -26.98 -13.16
CA GLU A 89 13.92 -28.00 -12.48
C GLU A 89 13.22 -28.92 -13.49
N THR A 90 13.76 -30.14 -13.62
CA THR A 90 13.05 -31.33 -14.11
C THR A 90 12.67 -31.39 -15.60
N LYS A 91 13.63 -31.83 -16.42
CA LYS A 91 13.31 -32.65 -17.61
C LYS A 91 13.86 -34.07 -17.58
N GLY A 92 14.24 -34.57 -16.40
CA GLY A 92 14.58 -35.98 -16.23
C GLY A 92 14.53 -36.40 -14.77
N ASN A 93 14.22 -37.67 -14.53
CA ASN A 93 14.20 -38.35 -13.22
C ASN A 93 15.58 -38.39 -12.51
N GLY A 94 16.52 -37.57 -12.95
CA GLY A 94 17.85 -37.43 -12.37
C GLY A 94 17.80 -36.49 -11.18
N ARG A 95 18.25 -36.98 -10.03
CA ARG A 95 18.52 -36.23 -8.80
C ARG A 95 19.03 -34.81 -9.11
N ARG A 96 18.25 -33.79 -8.72
CA ARG A 96 18.66 -32.38 -8.87
C ARG A 96 19.99 -32.18 -8.15
N LYS A 97 21.01 -31.73 -8.87
CA LYS A 97 22.36 -31.53 -8.32
C LYS A 97 22.46 -30.28 -7.44
N VAL A 98 21.52 -29.35 -7.57
CA VAL A 98 21.54 -28.06 -6.88
C VAL A 98 20.50 -28.06 -5.76
N PRO A 99 20.87 -27.73 -4.52
CA PRO A 99 19.92 -27.59 -3.43
C PRO A 99 18.90 -26.48 -3.73
N LYS A 100 17.64 -26.70 -3.36
CA LYS A 100 16.52 -25.77 -3.52
C LYS A 100 16.85 -24.33 -3.06
N ARG A 101 17.51 -24.20 -1.90
CA ARG A 101 17.92 -22.90 -1.33
C ARG A 101 18.86 -22.11 -2.23
N VAL A 102 19.73 -22.81 -2.97
CA VAL A 102 20.65 -22.18 -3.92
C VAL A 102 19.91 -21.69 -5.15
N VAL A 103 18.85 -22.39 -5.59
CA VAL A 103 17.98 -21.92 -6.68
C VAL A 103 17.27 -20.65 -6.26
N VAL A 104 16.68 -20.63 -5.05
CA VAL A 104 16.00 -19.44 -4.52
C VAL A 104 16.97 -18.26 -4.38
N ALA A 105 18.13 -18.47 -3.77
CA ALA A 105 19.17 -17.45 -3.63
C ALA A 105 19.58 -16.83 -4.99
N ARG A 106 19.63 -17.63 -6.07
CA ARG A 106 19.95 -17.13 -7.41
C ARG A 106 18.77 -16.43 -8.08
N GLY A 107 17.56 -16.90 -7.85
CA GLY A 107 16.34 -16.40 -8.49
C GLY A 107 15.79 -15.09 -7.91
N ILE A 108 16.13 -14.72 -6.67
CA ILE A 108 15.62 -13.51 -6.02
C ILE A 108 15.82 -12.26 -6.88
N LYS A 109 17.03 -12.04 -7.43
CA LYS A 109 17.31 -10.83 -8.23
C LYS A 109 16.49 -10.80 -9.53
N ASP A 110 16.27 -11.95 -10.15
CA ASP A 110 15.46 -12.06 -11.37
C ASP A 110 13.99 -11.80 -11.03
N VAL A 111 13.43 -12.40 -9.97
CA VAL A 111 12.06 -12.10 -9.52
C VAL A 111 11.86 -10.61 -9.26
N LEU A 112 12.81 -9.94 -8.61
CA LEU A 112 12.73 -8.51 -8.35
C LEU A 112 12.78 -7.66 -9.63
N GLN A 113 13.60 -8.05 -10.61
CA GLN A 113 13.67 -7.37 -11.90
C GLN A 113 12.37 -7.53 -12.69
N PHE A 114 11.73 -8.68 -12.60
CA PHE A 114 10.56 -9.04 -13.39
C PHE A 114 9.23 -8.92 -12.64
N GLN A 115 9.24 -8.34 -11.43
CA GLN A 115 8.04 -8.22 -10.59
C GLN A 115 6.87 -7.53 -11.32
N GLU A 116 7.14 -6.52 -12.14
CA GLU A 116 6.10 -5.79 -12.87
C GLU A 116 5.51 -6.61 -14.01
N GLU A 117 6.33 -7.39 -14.71
CA GLU A 117 5.88 -8.26 -15.79
C GLU A 117 5.08 -9.45 -15.24
N ILE A 118 5.57 -10.05 -14.15
CA ILE A 118 4.88 -11.13 -13.42
C ILE A 118 3.51 -10.61 -12.95
N TRP A 119 3.48 -9.44 -12.31
CA TRP A 119 2.24 -8.88 -11.80
C TRP A 119 1.28 -8.49 -12.91
N ARG A 120 1.77 -7.87 -13.98
CA ARG A 120 0.96 -7.54 -15.17
C ARG A 120 0.33 -8.79 -15.77
N LYS A 121 1.12 -9.86 -15.96
CA LYS A 121 0.62 -11.14 -16.47
C LYS A 121 -0.42 -11.77 -15.55
N LYS A 122 -0.23 -11.65 -14.23
CA LYS A 122 -1.20 -12.13 -13.23
C LYS A 122 -2.50 -11.34 -13.30
N VAL A 123 -2.45 -10.02 -13.39
CA VAL A 123 -3.62 -9.15 -13.55
C VAL A 123 -4.35 -9.45 -14.88
N GLU A 124 -3.62 -9.64 -15.97
CA GLU A 124 -4.19 -10.04 -17.27
C GLU A 124 -4.85 -11.43 -17.21
N ALA A 125 -4.20 -12.40 -16.55
CA ALA A 125 -4.69 -13.77 -16.44
C ALA A 125 -5.93 -13.91 -15.53
N HIS A 126 -6.05 -13.09 -14.48
CA HIS A 126 -7.24 -13.06 -13.62
C HIS A 126 -8.43 -12.35 -14.29
N GLY A 127 -8.27 -11.93 -15.55
CA GLY A 127 -9.26 -11.17 -16.29
C GLY A 127 -9.34 -9.73 -15.80
N LYS A 128 -9.99 -8.87 -16.59
CA LYS A 128 -10.45 -7.57 -16.10
C LYS A 128 -11.15 -7.83 -14.77
N VAL A 129 -10.58 -7.35 -13.66
CA VAL A 129 -11.27 -7.35 -12.37
C VAL A 129 -12.54 -6.57 -12.63
N GLN A 130 -13.63 -7.29 -12.82
CA GLN A 130 -14.94 -6.71 -13.05
C GLN A 130 -15.32 -6.18 -11.67
N LEU A 131 -14.92 -4.94 -11.40
CA LEU A 131 -15.45 -4.14 -10.31
C LEU A 131 -16.91 -3.89 -10.70
N GLU A 132 -17.75 -4.89 -10.42
CA GLU A 132 -19.19 -4.73 -10.32
C GLU A 132 -19.39 -3.82 -9.11
N LEU A 133 -19.31 -2.51 -9.38
CA LEU A 133 -19.84 -1.51 -8.48
C LEU A 133 -21.34 -1.79 -8.47
N ASP A 134 -21.78 -2.53 -7.46
CA ASP A 134 -23.17 -2.64 -7.04
C ASP A 134 -23.58 -1.21 -6.64
N LEU A 135 -23.87 -0.39 -7.65
CA LEU A 135 -24.57 0.85 -7.49
C LEU A 135 -25.98 0.39 -7.14
N ASP A 136 -26.25 0.28 -5.84
CA ASP A 136 -27.61 0.29 -5.32
C ASP A 136 -28.25 1.59 -5.83
N ASP A 137 -28.84 1.50 -7.03
CA ASP A 137 -29.89 2.38 -7.49
C ASP A 137 -31.05 2.19 -6.51
N GLU A 138 -30.92 2.81 -5.34
CA GLU A 138 -32.02 3.12 -4.44
C GLU A 138 -32.93 4.07 -5.23
N GLU A 139 -33.72 3.48 -6.13
CA GLU A 139 -34.92 4.06 -6.69
C GLU A 139 -35.80 4.48 -5.51
N ASP A 140 -35.67 5.75 -5.17
CA ASP A 140 -36.71 6.69 -4.77
C ASP A 140 -38.07 5.99 -4.54
N ARG A 141 -38.17 5.31 -3.39
CA ARG A 141 -39.45 4.79 -2.91
C ARG A 141 -40.26 5.98 -2.41
N SER A 142 -40.93 6.61 -3.38
CA SER A 142 -42.14 7.38 -3.18
C SER A 142 -43.06 6.64 -2.20
N ASP A 143 -43.30 7.26 -1.06
CA ASP A 143 -44.29 6.87 -0.06
C ASP A 143 -45.65 6.64 -0.75
N ASP A 144 -46.14 5.39 -0.75
CA ASP A 144 -47.58 5.13 -0.87
C ASP A 144 -48.01 4.19 0.26
N GLU A 145 -48.60 4.83 1.27
CA GLU A 145 -49.28 4.23 2.41
C GLU A 145 -50.48 3.40 1.93
N THR A 146 -50.38 2.07 1.97
CA THR A 146 -51.56 1.20 2.01
C THR A 146 -51.47 0.17 3.13
N LEU A 147 -52.09 0.56 4.25
CA LEU A 147 -52.58 -0.32 5.30
C LEU A 147 -53.29 -1.55 4.72
N SER A 148 -52.83 -2.76 5.07
CA SER A 148 -53.71 -3.94 5.18
C SER A 148 -53.12 -5.03 6.08
N THR A 149 -53.58 -4.99 7.32
CA THR A 149 -54.04 -6.07 8.19
C THR A 149 -54.22 -7.46 7.53
N THR A 150 -53.71 -8.53 8.17
CA THR A 150 -54.39 -9.83 8.48
C THR A 150 -53.34 -10.90 8.84
N THR A 151 -53.15 -11.21 10.14
CA THR A 151 -53.72 -12.38 10.87
C THR A 151 -53.33 -13.77 10.36
N GLY A 152 -52.47 -14.44 11.15
CA GLY A 152 -52.68 -15.82 11.62
C GLY A 152 -52.17 -16.97 10.74
N SER A 153 -51.26 -17.79 11.27
CA SER A 153 -51.56 -19.20 11.61
C SER A 153 -50.33 -19.94 12.16
N SER A 154 -50.56 -20.57 13.30
CA SER A 154 -49.76 -21.60 13.95
C SER A 154 -49.92 -22.96 13.25
N SER A 155 -48.87 -23.77 13.20
CA SER A 155 -49.01 -25.23 13.29
C SER A 155 -47.75 -25.92 13.78
N SER A 156 -47.89 -26.54 14.95
CA SER A 156 -47.07 -27.61 15.52
C SER A 156 -47.19 -28.91 14.72
N ALA A 157 -46.09 -29.65 14.55
CA ALA A 157 -46.15 -31.11 14.33
C ALA A 157 -44.87 -31.80 14.82
N SER A 158 -45.08 -32.72 15.76
CA SER A 158 -44.13 -33.65 16.37
C SER A 158 -43.57 -34.67 15.37
N LYS A 159 -42.32 -35.13 15.58
CA LYS A 159 -42.02 -36.57 15.40
C LYS A 159 -40.87 -37.04 16.29
N ARG A 160 -41.19 -38.12 17.00
CA ARG A 160 -40.43 -38.89 17.99
C ARG A 160 -39.85 -40.11 17.27
N GLY A 161 -38.62 -40.56 17.57
CA GLY A 161 -38.21 -41.93 17.26
C GLY A 161 -36.71 -42.22 17.05
N SER A 162 -36.22 -43.10 17.92
CA SER A 162 -35.18 -44.14 17.78
C SER A 162 -33.69 -43.81 17.85
N GLU A 163 -33.06 -44.58 18.75
CA GLU A 163 -31.67 -44.71 19.15
C GLU A 163 -30.80 -45.39 18.07
N ALA A 164 -29.55 -44.92 17.93
CA ALA A 164 -28.35 -45.70 17.62
C ALA A 164 -27.11 -44.83 17.93
N PRO A 165 -26.02 -45.38 18.51
CA PRO A 165 -24.76 -44.67 18.66
C PRO A 165 -23.89 -44.93 17.44
N ASP A 166 -23.69 -43.91 16.60
CA ASP A 166 -22.66 -43.94 15.56
C ASP A 166 -21.90 -42.61 15.55
N ASP A 167 -20.60 -42.72 15.78
CA ASP A 167 -19.67 -41.64 16.10
C ASP A 167 -19.12 -41.06 14.79
N THR A 168 -19.93 -40.22 14.14
CA THR A 168 -19.48 -39.38 13.02
C THR A 168 -19.83 -37.93 13.30
N ARG A 169 -18.85 -37.20 13.85
CA ARG A 169 -18.90 -35.75 14.06
C ARG A 169 -18.94 -35.03 12.71
N VAL A 170 -20.14 -34.84 12.18
CA VAL A 170 -20.42 -33.90 11.09
C VAL A 170 -20.69 -32.54 11.72
N ASP A 171 -19.72 -31.64 11.59
CA ASP A 171 -19.79 -30.26 12.04
C ASP A 171 -20.95 -29.52 11.36
N ARG A 172 -21.92 -29.07 12.17
CA ARG A 172 -23.02 -28.22 11.71
C ARG A 172 -22.52 -26.80 11.43
N PRO A 173 -22.83 -26.19 10.27
CA PRO A 173 -22.47 -24.81 9.98
C PRO A 173 -23.19 -23.85 10.94
N ARG A 174 -22.41 -23.15 11.77
CA ARG A 174 -22.93 -22.15 12.71
C ARG A 174 -23.52 -20.97 11.93
N LYS A 175 -24.80 -20.69 12.17
CA LYS A 175 -25.53 -19.52 11.65
C LYS A 175 -24.79 -18.23 12.04
N ARG A 176 -24.11 -17.59 11.08
CA ARG A 176 -23.40 -16.31 11.26
C ARG A 176 -24.43 -15.25 11.67
N ARG A 177 -24.23 -14.63 12.83
CA ARG A 177 -25.00 -13.46 13.26
C ARG A 177 -24.67 -12.30 12.33
N LYS A 178 -25.70 -11.66 11.75
CA LYS A 178 -25.56 -10.38 11.05
C LYS A 178 -25.01 -9.36 12.05
N THR A 179 -23.74 -8.98 11.87
CA THR A 179 -23.14 -7.81 12.51
C THR A 179 -23.73 -6.58 11.83
N LYS A 180 -24.52 -5.77 12.54
CA LYS A 180 -24.94 -4.47 12.04
C LYS A 180 -23.67 -3.63 11.81
N HIS A 181 -23.51 -3.09 10.61
CA HIS A 181 -22.36 -2.31 10.13
C HIS A 181 -22.21 -0.94 10.80
N ARG A 182 -22.25 -0.89 12.13
CA ARG A 182 -22.04 0.36 12.87
C ARG A 182 -20.64 0.95 12.61
N ASP A 183 -19.67 0.11 12.27
CA ASP A 183 -18.31 0.54 11.93
C ASP A 183 -18.20 1.29 10.60
N LEU A 184 -19.13 1.12 9.65
CA LEU A 184 -19.09 1.86 8.38
C LEU A 184 -19.55 3.32 8.54
N ASP A 185 -20.55 3.56 9.39
CA ASP A 185 -21.02 4.93 9.71
C ASP A 185 -19.97 5.69 10.54
N ASP A 186 -19.31 5.00 11.48
CA ASP A 186 -18.20 5.60 12.25
C ASP A 186 -16.96 5.84 11.36
N ALA A 187 -16.63 4.93 10.44
CA ALA A 187 -15.52 5.14 9.50
C ALA A 187 -15.81 6.27 8.50
N SER A 188 -17.02 6.32 7.94
CA SER A 188 -17.40 7.39 7.00
C SER A 188 -17.48 8.76 7.70
N SER A 189 -17.96 8.82 8.95
CA SER A 189 -17.96 10.07 9.71
C SER A 189 -16.56 10.54 10.12
N PHE A 190 -15.62 9.61 10.39
CA PHE A 190 -14.20 9.93 10.58
C PHE A 190 -13.57 10.49 9.29
N LEU A 191 -13.85 9.88 8.14
CA LEU A 191 -13.33 10.34 6.84
C LEU A 191 -13.90 11.71 6.44
N LEU A 192 -15.17 11.98 6.74
CA LEU A 192 -15.83 13.25 6.41
C LEU A 192 -15.57 14.35 7.43
N ARG A 193 -15.27 14.01 8.69
CA ARG A 193 -15.07 14.97 9.79
C ARG A 193 -13.95 14.52 10.74
N PRO A 194 -12.68 14.46 10.27
CA PRO A 194 -11.58 13.90 11.04
C PRO A 194 -11.29 14.62 12.36
N LEU A 195 -11.73 15.87 12.51
CA LEU A 195 -11.55 16.67 13.72
C LEU A 195 -12.71 16.56 14.73
N ASN A 196 -13.87 16.02 14.32
CA ASN A 196 -15.07 15.95 15.17
C ASN A 196 -15.44 14.52 15.57
N SER A 197 -14.83 13.51 14.97
CA SER A 197 -14.99 12.11 15.36
C SER A 197 -14.14 11.81 16.59
N SER A 198 -14.78 11.41 17.69
CA SER A 198 -14.08 10.86 18.85
C SER A 198 -13.33 9.60 18.44
N LEU A 199 -12.00 9.61 18.58
CA LEU A 199 -11.16 8.45 18.31
C LEU A 199 -11.70 7.23 19.09
N PRO A 200 -11.83 6.05 18.45
CA PRO A 200 -12.28 4.85 19.14
C PRO A 200 -11.32 4.60 20.30
N ALA A 201 -11.86 4.56 21.52
CA ALA A 201 -11.07 4.24 22.70
C ALA A 201 -10.46 2.86 22.50
N VAL A 202 -9.14 2.81 22.30
CA VAL A 202 -8.39 1.56 22.23
C VAL A 202 -8.59 0.88 23.58
N ALA A 203 -9.49 -0.10 23.60
CA ALA A 203 -9.75 -0.90 24.78
C ALA A 203 -8.52 -1.77 24.99
N ASP A 204 -7.58 -1.28 25.78
CA ASP A 204 -6.42 -2.03 26.25
C ASP A 204 -6.92 -3.14 27.19
N PRO A 205 -6.91 -4.42 26.79
CA PRO A 205 -7.61 -5.49 27.53
C PRO A 205 -6.85 -5.93 28.81
N SER A 206 -5.90 -5.15 29.32
CA SER A 206 -5.06 -5.56 30.45
C SER A 206 -4.77 -4.50 31.54
N GLY A 207 -5.42 -3.34 31.51
CA GLY A 207 -5.20 -2.27 32.51
C GLY A 207 -6.20 -2.30 33.68
N PRO A 208 -5.76 -2.25 34.96
CA PRO A 208 -6.67 -1.98 36.08
C PRO A 208 -7.25 -0.56 36.00
N PRO A 209 -8.45 -0.31 36.58
CA PRO A 209 -9.16 0.95 36.43
C PRO A 209 -8.38 2.13 37.03
N PRO A 210 -8.22 3.26 36.33
CA PRO A 210 -7.63 4.45 36.92
C PRO A 210 -8.61 5.12 37.88
N SER A 211 -8.20 5.22 39.15
CA SER A 211 -8.81 6.10 40.14
C SER A 211 -8.80 7.55 39.66
N ALA A 212 -9.95 8.20 39.80
CA ALA A 212 -10.19 9.59 39.49
C ALA A 212 -9.18 10.52 40.19
N LEU A 213 -8.36 11.21 39.39
CA LEU A 213 -7.73 12.46 39.79
C LEU A 213 -7.91 13.48 38.66
N ALA A 214 -8.48 14.61 39.06
CA ALA A 214 -8.89 15.72 38.22
C ALA A 214 -7.71 16.28 37.39
N VAL A 215 -7.91 16.35 36.07
CA VAL A 215 -7.02 17.08 35.17
C VAL A 215 -7.50 18.52 35.11
N THR A 216 -6.78 19.39 35.81
CA THR A 216 -6.91 20.85 35.70
C THR A 216 -6.51 21.27 34.29
N SER A 217 -7.48 21.81 33.54
CA SER A 217 -7.27 22.43 32.23
C SER A 217 -6.50 23.74 32.41
N THR A 218 -5.20 23.74 32.09
CA THR A 218 -4.42 24.96 31.92
C THR A 218 -4.61 25.50 30.51
N SER A 219 -5.53 26.47 30.40
CA SER A 219 -5.63 27.39 29.27
C SER A 219 -4.33 28.21 29.19
N LEU A 220 -3.56 28.04 28.11
CA LEU A 220 -2.46 28.93 27.77
C LEU A 220 -2.99 30.05 26.87
N ALA A 221 -3.02 31.24 27.45
CA ALA A 221 -3.40 32.48 26.81
C ALA A 221 -2.39 32.90 25.74
N LEU A 222 -2.94 33.36 24.62
CA LEU A 222 -2.24 34.06 23.53
C LEU A 222 -1.41 35.23 24.07
N ALA A 223 -0.10 35.19 23.80
CA ALA A 223 0.71 36.39 23.67
C ALA A 223 1.08 36.53 22.18
N GLN A 224 0.37 37.43 21.49
CA GLN A 224 0.64 37.81 20.11
C GLN A 224 1.99 38.52 20.02
N ARG A 225 2.94 37.92 19.28
CA ARG A 225 4.22 38.53 18.93
C ARG A 225 4.33 38.58 17.40
N PRO A 226 4.75 39.70 16.80
CA PRO A 226 4.71 39.86 15.35
C PRO A 226 5.86 39.09 14.65
N THR A 227 5.43 38.31 13.65
CA THR A 227 6.01 38.14 12.30
C THR A 227 7.47 37.72 12.14
N THR A 228 7.69 36.41 12.13
CA THR A 228 8.44 35.71 11.06
C THR A 228 7.65 34.44 10.72
N PRO A 229 7.30 34.19 9.45
CA PRO A 229 6.45 33.06 9.06
C PRO A 229 7.10 31.74 9.47
N GLN A 230 6.37 30.94 10.24
CA GLN A 230 6.87 29.68 10.78
C GLN A 230 6.86 28.57 9.71
N PRO A 231 7.85 27.67 9.74
CA PRO A 231 8.03 26.60 8.77
C PRO A 231 7.15 25.40 9.11
N LEU A 232 5.85 25.43 8.82
CA LEU A 232 5.03 24.22 8.82
C LEU A 232 4.14 24.00 7.57
N PRO A 233 4.50 24.45 6.35
CA PRO A 233 3.65 24.28 5.16
C PRO A 233 3.46 22.81 4.74
N LEU A 234 4.38 21.93 5.17
CA LEU A 234 4.29 20.50 4.84
C LEU A 234 3.25 19.78 5.72
N MET A 235 3.07 20.20 6.97
CA MET A 235 2.07 19.60 7.86
C MET A 235 0.66 20.02 7.45
N SER A 236 0.45 21.28 7.06
CA SER A 236 -0.83 21.70 6.51
C SER A 236 -1.15 20.93 5.24
N TYR A 237 -0.19 20.80 4.30
CA TYR A 237 -0.36 20.00 3.09
C TYR A 237 -0.73 18.55 3.39
N LEU A 238 -0.05 17.88 4.33
CA LEU A 238 -0.39 16.49 4.68
C LEU A 238 -1.79 16.33 5.29
N LEU A 239 -2.30 17.37 5.97
CA LEU A 239 -3.63 17.36 6.58
C LEU A 239 -4.74 17.78 5.60
N THR A 240 -4.43 18.59 4.58
CA THR A 240 -5.40 19.08 3.59
C THR A 240 -5.38 18.31 2.27
N ALA A 241 -4.28 17.66 1.92
CA ALA A 241 -4.18 16.91 0.68
C ALA A 241 -5.03 15.65 0.74
N SER A 242 -5.80 15.42 -0.33
CA SER A 242 -6.56 14.18 -0.51
C SER A 242 -5.62 12.97 -0.46
N PRO A 243 -6.00 11.85 0.18
CA PRO A 243 -5.14 10.66 0.30
C PRO A 243 -4.73 10.08 -1.06
N SER A 244 -5.47 10.37 -2.14
CA SER A 244 -5.08 10.01 -3.51
C SER A 244 -3.99 10.91 -4.11
N ALA A 245 -3.85 12.14 -3.62
CA ALA A 245 -2.85 13.12 -4.06
C ALA A 245 -1.52 13.01 -3.27
N VAL A 246 -1.54 12.38 -2.08
CA VAL A 246 -0.34 12.13 -1.27
C VAL A 246 0.35 10.85 -1.75
N SER A 247 0.89 10.89 -2.96
CA SER A 247 1.88 9.89 -3.35
C SER A 247 3.19 10.20 -2.62
N LEU A 248 3.53 9.41 -1.59
CA LEU A 248 4.75 9.58 -0.77
C LEU A 248 6.06 9.52 -1.57
N ASN A 249 5.99 9.11 -2.84
CA ASN A 249 7.15 9.00 -3.73
C ASN A 249 7.52 10.34 -4.41
N HIS A 250 6.69 11.38 -4.31
CA HIS A 250 6.98 12.68 -4.90
C HIS A 250 6.92 13.77 -3.83
N LYS A 251 7.98 14.58 -3.75
CA LYS A 251 7.97 15.78 -2.91
C LYS A 251 6.83 16.69 -3.39
N PRO A 252 5.95 17.21 -2.52
CA PRO A 252 4.86 18.08 -2.95
C PRO A 252 5.38 19.24 -3.78
N SER A 253 4.66 19.58 -4.85
CA SER A 253 5.05 20.71 -5.71
C SER A 253 4.94 22.02 -4.93
N ARG A 254 5.69 23.03 -5.34
CA ARG A 254 5.64 24.36 -4.71
C ARG A 254 4.23 24.95 -4.76
N LEU A 255 3.54 24.81 -5.90
CA LEU A 255 2.14 25.20 -6.04
C LEU A 255 1.24 24.49 -5.02
N GLN A 256 1.42 23.19 -4.83
CA GLN A 256 0.66 22.42 -3.83
C GLN A 256 0.87 22.93 -2.40
N LEU A 257 2.09 23.34 -2.07
CA LEU A 257 2.41 23.96 -0.78
C LEU A 257 1.79 25.35 -0.65
N LEU A 258 1.86 26.19 -1.69
CA LEU A 258 1.28 27.54 -1.70
C LEU A 258 -0.24 27.51 -1.59
N VAL A 259 -0.90 26.58 -2.29
CA VAL A 259 -2.35 26.36 -2.18
C VAL A 259 -2.74 25.91 -0.77
N ALA A 260 -1.91 25.10 -0.10
CA ALA A 260 -2.15 24.70 1.29
C ALA A 260 -1.87 25.84 2.30
N GLU A 261 -1.05 26.82 1.92
CA GLU A 261 -0.70 27.97 2.75
C GLU A 261 -1.75 29.11 2.65
N ARG A 262 -2.36 29.29 1.47
CA ARG A 262 -3.38 30.33 1.25
C ARG A 262 -4.81 29.78 1.33
N ALA A 263 -5.62 30.38 2.20
CA ALA A 263 -7.04 30.04 2.31
C ALA A 263 -7.89 30.51 1.11
N HIS A 264 -7.35 31.37 0.24
CA HIS A 264 -8.10 32.08 -0.82
C HIS A 264 -8.11 31.37 -2.18
N GLY A 265 -7.61 30.13 -2.27
CA GLY A 265 -7.64 29.33 -3.50
C GLY A 265 -6.52 29.66 -4.48
N VAL A 266 -6.56 29.03 -5.66
CA VAL A 266 -5.49 29.08 -6.67
C VAL A 266 -5.41 30.44 -7.37
N ASP A 267 -6.52 31.16 -7.46
CA ASP A 267 -6.64 32.42 -8.23
C ASP A 267 -5.87 33.59 -7.60
N ASP A 268 -5.46 33.47 -6.34
CA ASP A 268 -4.72 34.51 -5.60
C ASP A 268 -3.20 34.29 -5.62
N ILE A 269 -2.70 33.30 -6.37
CA ILE A 269 -1.26 33.00 -6.46
C ILE A 269 -0.69 33.67 -7.72
N ASP A 270 0.17 34.67 -7.55
CA ASP A 270 0.85 35.33 -8.65
C ASP A 270 1.91 34.41 -9.29
N ASP A 271 2.12 34.54 -10.60
CA ASP A 271 3.05 33.70 -11.37
C ASP A 271 4.49 33.81 -10.85
N CYS A 272 4.84 34.98 -10.29
CA CYS A 272 6.15 35.23 -9.68
C CYS A 272 6.40 34.40 -8.42
N GLU A 273 5.34 33.90 -7.76
CA GLU A 273 5.47 33.10 -6.54
C GLU A 273 5.59 31.59 -6.81
N LEU A 274 5.14 31.16 -7.99
CA LEU A 274 5.13 29.76 -8.42
C LEU A 274 6.52 29.13 -8.41
N PHE A 275 7.56 29.95 -8.61
CA PHE A 275 8.96 29.55 -8.69
C PHE A 275 9.82 30.34 -7.72
N ALA A 276 10.91 29.76 -7.23
CA ALA A 276 11.97 30.54 -6.58
C ALA A 276 12.70 31.38 -7.63
N ASP A 277 13.34 32.48 -7.20
CA ASP A 277 14.27 33.22 -8.04
C ASP A 277 15.32 32.25 -8.61
N GLY A 278 15.33 32.07 -9.94
CA GLY A 278 16.22 31.17 -10.68
C GLY A 278 15.80 29.69 -10.77
N GLU A 279 14.66 29.27 -10.20
CA GLU A 279 14.17 27.88 -10.31
C GLU A 279 13.63 27.57 -11.72
N LEU A 280 12.89 28.51 -12.30
CA LEU A 280 12.33 28.36 -13.65
C LEU A 280 13.43 28.21 -14.72
N ASP A 281 14.56 28.90 -14.52
CA ASP A 281 15.72 28.83 -15.41
C ASP A 281 16.35 27.43 -15.45
N GLY A 282 16.18 26.63 -14.38
CA GLY A 282 16.61 25.24 -14.35
C GLY A 282 15.68 24.27 -15.09
N PHE A 283 14.43 24.65 -15.32
CA PHE A 283 13.47 23.86 -16.11
C PHE A 283 13.54 24.16 -17.60
N MET A 284 14.00 25.35 -17.96
CA MET A 284 14.28 25.73 -19.33
C MET A 284 15.50 24.93 -19.82
N ARG A 285 15.35 24.20 -20.92
CA ARG A 285 16.50 23.53 -21.55
C ARG A 285 17.54 24.57 -21.94
N SER A 286 18.81 24.26 -21.71
CA SER A 286 19.88 25.17 -22.12
C SER A 286 19.87 25.36 -23.64
N ASP A 287 20.30 26.52 -24.13
CA ASP A 287 20.34 26.80 -25.57
C ASP A 287 21.15 25.74 -26.35
N ALA A 288 22.16 25.16 -25.70
CA ALA A 288 22.94 24.05 -26.24
C ALA A 288 22.09 22.79 -26.42
N GLU A 289 21.32 22.38 -25.40
CA GLU A 289 20.42 21.23 -25.50
C GLU A 289 19.31 21.45 -26.52
N VAL A 290 18.80 22.68 -26.63
CA VAL A 290 17.79 23.02 -27.65
C VAL A 290 18.37 22.90 -29.05
N ALA A 291 19.62 23.33 -29.28
CA ALA A 291 20.30 23.16 -30.56
C ALA A 291 20.49 21.67 -30.91
N ASP A 292 20.91 20.85 -29.95
CA ASP A 292 21.07 19.41 -30.12
C ASP A 292 19.74 18.71 -30.44
N LEU A 293 18.66 19.08 -29.76
CA LEU A 293 17.33 18.55 -30.02
C LEU A 293 16.79 18.98 -31.38
N ARG A 294 17.03 20.23 -31.80
CA ARG A 294 16.67 20.69 -33.15
C ARG A 294 17.41 19.89 -34.22
N ALA A 295 18.71 19.65 -34.03
CA ALA A 295 19.52 18.84 -34.94
C ALA A 295 19.05 17.38 -34.98
N THR A 296 18.61 16.82 -33.84
CA THR A 296 18.18 15.42 -33.74
C THR A 296 16.77 15.19 -34.30
N LEU A 297 15.86 16.15 -34.09
CA LEU A 297 14.46 16.05 -34.50
C LEU A 297 14.17 16.63 -35.89
N ASP A 298 15.20 17.15 -36.56
CA ASP A 298 15.10 17.81 -37.88
C ASP A 298 14.03 18.91 -37.88
N TRP A 299 13.97 19.69 -36.79
CA TRP A 299 13.03 20.80 -36.70
C TRP A 299 13.52 21.90 -37.65
N PRO A 300 12.77 22.26 -38.71
CA PRO A 300 13.23 23.25 -39.67
C PRO A 300 13.56 24.56 -38.95
N ASP A 301 14.75 25.09 -39.22
CA ASP A 301 15.17 26.40 -38.76
C ASP A 301 14.16 27.42 -39.30
N ALA A 302 13.23 27.88 -38.45
CA ALA A 302 12.19 28.84 -38.84
C ALA A 302 12.76 30.13 -39.45
N ASP A 303 14.05 30.40 -39.22
CA ASP A 303 14.76 31.55 -39.76
C ASP A 303 15.27 31.35 -41.21
N LYS A 304 15.27 30.13 -41.75
CA LYS A 304 15.77 29.86 -43.11
C LYS A 304 14.71 29.91 -44.21
N ASP A 305 13.44 29.77 -43.86
CA ASP A 305 12.33 29.76 -44.84
C ASP A 305 11.64 31.13 -44.99
N GLY A 306 12.16 32.17 -44.32
CA GLY A 306 11.75 33.57 -44.47
C GLY A 306 12.17 34.24 -45.79
N ALA A 307 12.66 33.48 -46.77
CA ALA A 307 12.75 33.95 -48.15
C ALA A 307 11.33 34.04 -48.73
N PHE A 308 10.60 35.08 -48.30
CA PHE A 308 9.40 35.58 -48.96
C PHE A 308 9.77 35.78 -50.43
N VAL A 309 9.44 34.79 -51.26
CA VAL A 309 9.54 34.91 -52.70
C VAL A 309 8.60 36.03 -53.06
N ASN A 310 9.15 37.23 -53.29
CA ASN A 310 8.42 38.33 -53.89
C ASN A 310 7.97 37.84 -55.27
N LEU A 311 6.73 37.37 -55.30
CA LEU A 311 6.01 36.97 -56.50
C LEU A 311 5.55 38.26 -57.22
N ASP A 312 6.51 39.09 -57.64
CA ASP A 312 6.24 40.29 -58.42
C ASP A 312 6.52 40.03 -59.90
N LYS A 313 5.41 39.93 -60.65
CA LYS A 313 5.17 40.34 -62.05
C LYS A 313 6.03 39.77 -63.19
#